data_AF-A0A0R3RAZ4-F1
#
_entry.id   AF-A0A0R3RAZ4-F1
#
_cell.length_a   1.000
_cell.length_b   1.000
_cell.length_c   1.000
_cell.angle_alpha   90.00
_cell.angle_beta   90.00
_cell.angle_gamma   90.00
#
_symmetry.space_group_name_H-M   'P 1'
#
loop_
_entity.id
_entity.type
_entity.pdbx_description
1 polymer ?
#
loop_
_entity_poly.entity_id
_entity_poly.type
_entity_poly.pdbx_seq_one_letter_code
_entity_poly.pdbx_strand_id
1 'polypeptide(L)' 'MAGTGVHSLAYAFPKVTLLTTAVDPDINELYYVIPGMGNFGDRYYGTEAVAACDDSSGDEDNKQP' A
#
# COMPACT_ATOMS: atom_id res chain seq x y z
N MET A 1 4.17 -9.49 2.12
CA MET A 1 3.18 -10.22 2.96
C MET A 1 3.42 -9.83 4.41
N ALA A 2 2.41 -9.65 5.26
CA ALA A 2 2.66 -9.37 6.68
C ALA A 2 2.98 -10.65 7.47
N GLY A 3 3.92 -10.57 8.41
CA GLY A 3 4.29 -11.69 9.27
C GLY A 3 3.11 -12.31 10.01
N THR A 4 2.18 -11.50 10.53
CA THR A 4 0.97 -11.98 11.20
C THR A 4 0.11 -12.87 10.28
N GLY A 5 -0.06 -12.47 9.02
CA GLY A 5 -0.81 -13.25 8.02
C GLY A 5 -0.15 -14.58 7.67
N VAL A 6 1.19 -14.62 7.61
CA VAL A 6 1.94 -15.88 7.39
C VAL A 6 1.65 -16.89 8.50
N HIS A 7 1.68 -16.45 9.76
CA HIS A 7 1.39 -17.32 10.90
C HIS A 7 -0.05 -17.84 10.88
N SER A 8 -1.02 -16.98 10.56
CA SER A 8 -2.43 -17.37 10.47
C SER A 8 -2.66 -18.46 9.41
N LEU A 9 -2.04 -18.33 8.23
CA LEU A 9 -2.14 -19.34 7.16
C LEU A 9 -1.44 -20.65 7.53
N ALA A 10 -0.24 -20.58 8.08
CA ALA A 10 0.52 -21.77 8.49
C ALA A 10 -0.21 -22.57 9.58
N TYR A 11 -0.88 -21.87 10.51
CA TYR A 11 -1.69 -22.50 11.55
C TYR A 11 -2.97 -23.14 11.00
N ALA A 12 -3.71 -22.42 10.15
CA ALA A 12 -4.99 -22.91 9.64
C ALA A 12 -4.85 -24.01 8.58
N PHE A 13 -3.79 -23.96 7.76
CA PHE A 13 -3.60 -24.85 6.61
C PHE A 13 -2.18 -25.43 6.56
N PRO A 14 -1.83 -26.34 7.48
CA PRO A 14 -0.45 -26.82 7.64
C PRO A 14 0.10 -27.63 6.44
N LYS A 15 -0.75 -28.04 5.50
CA LYS A 15 -0.34 -28.78 4.29
C LYS A 15 -0.10 -27.88 3.08
N VAL A 16 -0.35 -26.57 3.17
CA VAL A 16 -0.16 -25.62 2.07
C VAL A 16 1.26 -25.08 2.11
N THR A 17 1.93 -25.06 0.95
CA THR A 17 3.20 -24.37 0.78
C THR A 17 2.94 -22.91 0.41
N LEU A 18 3.41 -21.98 1.23
CA LEU A 18 3.28 -20.54 1.00
C LEU A 18 4.53 -20.01 0.28
N LEU A 19 4.37 -19.57 -0.96
CA LEU A 19 5.45 -18.95 -1.75
C LEU A 19 5.17 -17.44 -1.86
N THR A 20 6.11 -16.62 -1.40
CA THR A 20 6.00 -15.16 -1.47
C THR A 20 7.37 -14.53 -1.70
N THR A 21 7.44 -13.39 -2.36
CA THR A 21 8.70 -12.70 -2.70
C THR A 21 9.30 -11.96 -1.51
N ALA A 22 8.46 -11.42 -0.62
CA ALA A 22 8.88 -10.65 0.54
C ALA A 22 7.88 -10.77 1.69
N VAL A 23 8.41 -10.76 2.91
CA VAL A 23 7.64 -10.70 4.15
C VAL A 23 8.06 -9.42 4.88
N ASP A 24 7.08 -8.60 5.20
CA ASP A 24 7.20 -7.33 5.89
C ASP A 24 6.79 -7.49 7.36
N PRO A 25 7.31 -6.66 8.27
CA PRO A 25 7.17 -6.86 9.71
C PRO A 25 5.73 -6.68 10.21
N ASP A 26 5.07 -5.59 9.80
CA ASP A 26 3.87 -5.11 10.49
C ASP A 26 2.72 -4.77 9.54
N ILE A 27 1.54 -4.60 10.14
CA ILE A 27 0.36 -4.01 9.51
C ILE A 27 -0.07 -2.78 10.30
N ASN A 28 -0.63 -1.79 9.60
CA ASN A 28 -1.26 -0.65 10.27
C ASN A 28 -2.74 -0.94 10.61
N GLU A 29 -3.40 0.02 11.24
CA GLU A 29 -4.82 -0.06 11.65
C GLU A 29 -5.80 -0.20 10.48
N LEU A 30 -5.38 0.22 9.29
CA LEU A 30 -6.13 0.09 8.03
C LEU A 30 -5.81 -1.24 7.30
N TYR A 31 -5.10 -2.16 7.95
CA TYR A 31 -4.69 -3.47 7.43
C TYR A 31 -3.77 -3.43 6.21
N TYR A 32 -3.08 -2.31 6.00
CA TYR A 32 -1.98 -2.25 5.03
C TYR A 32 -0.71 -2.80 5.65
N VAL A 33 0.01 -3.59 4.86
CA VAL A 33 1.36 -4.07 5.20
C VAL A 33 2.34 -2.89 5.20
N ILE A 34 3.19 -2.78 6.21
CA ILE A 34 4.18 -1.70 6.37
C ILE A 34 5.60 -2.31 6.40
N PRO A 35 6.56 -1.83 5.60
CA PRO A 35 6.45 -0.70 4.66
C PRO A 35 5.55 -0.98 3.45
N GLY A 36 5.49 -2.24 2.99
CA GLY A 36 4.57 -2.68 1.94
C GLY A 36 4.63 -1.86 0.64
N MET A 37 3.55 -1.91 -0.13
CA MET A 37 3.46 -1.22 -1.43
C MET A 37 2.14 -0.48 -1.65
N GLY A 38 1.35 -0.27 -0.61
CA GLY A 38 0.01 0.31 -0.70
C GLY A 38 -0.99 -0.63 -1.38
N ASN A 39 -2.01 -0.08 -2.05
CA ASN A 39 -2.99 -0.87 -2.78
C ASN A 39 -2.39 -1.38 -4.09
N PHE A 40 -2.09 -2.68 -4.16
CA PHE A 40 -1.55 -3.29 -5.36
C PHE A 40 -2.45 -3.12 -6.59
N GLY A 41 -3.75 -3.34 -6.41
CA GLY A 41 -4.71 -3.37 -7.52
C GLY A 41 -4.78 -2.01 -8.20
N ASP A 42 -4.90 -0.96 -7.39
CA ASP A 42 -4.97 0.42 -7.89
C ASP A 42 -3.69 0.82 -8.63
N ARG A 43 -2.52 0.51 -8.06
CA ARG A 43 -1.24 0.83 -8.70
C ARG A 43 -0.96 0.01 -9.95
N TYR A 44 -1.38 -1.25 -9.98
CA TYR A 44 -1.14 -2.16 -11.10
C TYR A 44 -2.08 -1.89 -12.28
N TYR A 45 -3.37 -1.65 -12.01
CA TYR A 45 -4.37 -1.39 -13.04
C TYR A 45 -4.59 0.10 -13.34
N GLY A 46 -3.97 1.00 -12.57
CA GLY A 46 -4.13 2.44 -12.71
C GLY A 46 -5.50 2.95 -12.25
N THR A 47 -6.13 2.26 -11.28
CA THR A 47 -7.45 2.63 -10.73
C THR A 47 -7.34 3.45 -9.45
N GLU A 48 -6.15 3.97 -9.14
CA GLU A 48 -5.96 4.92 -8.03
C GLU A 48 -7.02 6.01 -8.17
N ALA A 49 -7.84 6.17 -7.13
CA ALA A 49 -8.77 7.28 -7.10
C ALA A 49 -7.93 8.54 -7.30
N VAL A 50 -8.28 9.36 -8.30
CA VAL A 50 -7.76 10.71 -8.43
C VAL A 50 -8.29 11.48 -7.24
N ALA A 51 -7.66 11.30 -6.08
CA ALA A 51 -7.99 11.97 -4.84
C ALA A 51 -7.54 13.42 -5.02
N ALA A 52 -8.41 14.18 -5.68
CA ALA A 52 -8.28 15.57 -6.08
C ALA A 52 -7.01 15.85 -6.91
N CYS A 53 -7.22 16.46 -8.06
CA CYS A 53 -6.31 17.49 -8.52
C CYS A 53 -5.92 18.39 -7.34
N ASP A 54 -4.79 18.10 -6.70
CA ASP A 54 -4.06 19.08 -5.91
C ASP A 54 -3.37 19.98 -6.95
N ASP A 55 -4.17 20.85 -7.56
CA ASP A 55 -3.66 22.06 -8.20
C ASP A 55 -3.22 23.01 -7.09
N SER A 56 -2.16 22.60 -6.40
CA SER A 56 -1.25 23.50 -5.71
C SER A 56 0.01 23.64 -6.56
N SER A 57 -0.19 23.95 -7.86
CA SER A 57 0.81 24.73 -8.58
C SER A 57 0.77 26.15 -8.02
N GLY A 58 1.60 26.37 -7.00
CA GLY A 58 1.88 27.69 -6.48
C GLY A 58 2.59 28.52 -7.54
N ASP A 59 1.82 29.26 -8.33
CA ASP A 59 2.30 30.46 -9.01
C ASP A 59 1.80 31.67 -8.23
N GLU A 60 2.57 32.04 -7.18
CA GLU A 60 2.59 33.42 -6.68
C GLU A 60 3.12 34.31 -7.82
N ASP A 61 2.23 34.71 -8.72
CA ASP A 61 2.56 35.66 -9.76
C ASP A 61 2.70 37.04 -9.12
N ASN A 62 3.93 37.31 -8.69
CA ASN A 62 4.46 38.61 -8.35
C ASN A 62 4.12 39.62 -9.46
N LYS A 63 3.06 40.40 -9.24
CA LYS A 63 2.84 41.64 -9.99
C LYS A 63 2.63 42.81 -9.04
N GLN A 64 3.73 43.26 -8.45
CA GLN A 64 4.00 44.69 -8.35
C GLN A 64 4.17 45.27 -9.77
N PRO A 65 3.97 46.58 -10.03
CA PRO A 65 3.88 47.70 -9.09
C PRO A 65 2.46 48.23 -8.80
#